data_AF-A0AB40ANK5-F1
#
_entry.id   AF-A0AB40ANK5-F1
#
_cell.length_a   1.000
_cell.length_b   1.000
_cell.length_c   1.000
_cell.angle_alpha   90.00
_cell.angle_beta   90.00
_cell.angle_gamma   90.00
#
_symmetry.space_group_name_H-M   'P 1'
#
loop_
_entity.id
_entity.type
_entity.pdbx_description
1 polymer ?
#
loop_
_entity_poly.entity_id
_entity_poly.type
_entity_poly.pdbx_seq_one_letter_code
_entity_poly.pdbx_strand_id
1 'polypeptide(L)'
;MTPIAATRMSLNLVITSTKGSWILTVVYNSQIVSSQRLLWFTLADINRICLPWLIFGDFNAILSTDDFKGGASNSYIFKSRFFSNFVNSNNLMDIGFVGPRFTWCNNQSGFARRWARLDRCLANLDWISKFSSLKNTHLPGACSDHCPLLLTANSFIAPSYSIFRFNNFWFEYNTCHDIIINSFEADNHSSPMQSIQHCLFRAKRDLLSWRRTGHCSIDIEISNIEAEISLMEARELQSMDPWLVVKSRINSLRDFSGNILTSRGDIENSFLDHYQNLWSSLSTLSLDQTFSILPDDFPTLASDDKEDLIKPVTKGEVFRTLRSMPRGKSPGPDGFNVEFYLFYWNVLGDHIFKAITHFFTTAIIPSSWGKTFVVLIPKVDHPQKVTDFRPISLCNVCYKLISKILAERLKVILPKLIGIEQSGFLEGRSTFDNIIAVHELAHSLEFDKSSPPRMLVKVDIDKAFDTVEWSTILATLRRMGFPDKWIS
;
A
#
# COMPACT_ATOMS: atom_id res chain seq x y z
N MET A 1 5.99 -23.30 -28.51
CA MET A 1 5.51 -22.30 -29.48
C MET A 1 5.86 -22.80 -30.87
N THR A 2 4.98 -22.68 -31.85
CA THR A 2 5.20 -23.19 -33.21
C THR A 2 4.93 -22.07 -34.22
N PRO A 3 5.87 -21.72 -35.11
CA PRO A 3 5.65 -20.67 -36.10
C PRO A 3 4.61 -21.09 -37.14
N ILE A 4 3.70 -20.18 -37.48
CA ILE A 4 2.65 -20.36 -38.50
C ILE A 4 3.08 -19.69 -39.80
N ALA A 5 3.51 -18.43 -39.69
CA ALA A 5 3.88 -17.60 -40.81
C ALA A 5 4.81 -16.49 -40.32
N ALA A 6 5.85 -16.21 -41.10
CA ALA A 6 6.76 -15.09 -40.85
C ALA A 6 6.89 -14.26 -42.12
N THR A 7 6.86 -12.95 -41.94
CA THR A 7 7.16 -11.97 -42.99
C THR A 7 8.23 -11.01 -42.47
N ARG A 8 8.71 -10.11 -43.32
CA ARG A 8 9.62 -9.03 -42.88
C ARG A 8 8.99 -8.07 -41.86
N MET A 9 7.66 -8.08 -41.71
CA MET A 9 6.93 -7.13 -40.85
C MET A 9 6.12 -7.81 -39.73
N SER A 10 6.06 -9.15 -39.71
CA SER A 10 5.30 -9.88 -38.70
C SER A 10 5.83 -11.29 -38.45
N LEU A 11 5.71 -11.73 -37.20
CA LEU A 11 5.95 -13.10 -36.77
C LEU A 11 4.69 -13.64 -36.12
N ASN A 12 4.14 -14.75 -36.65
CA ASN A 12 2.91 -15.37 -36.16
C ASN A 12 3.23 -16.75 -35.59
N LEU A 13 2.89 -16.97 -34.32
CA LEU A 13 3.21 -18.17 -33.56
C LEU A 13 1.94 -18.77 -32.94
N VAL A 14 1.76 -20.08 -33.01
CA VAL A 14 0.83 -20.78 -32.10
C VAL A 14 1.52 -20.98 -30.77
N ILE A 15 0.87 -20.53 -29.72
CA ILE A 15 1.24 -20.75 -28.33
C ILE A 15 0.32 -21.83 -27.78
N THR A 16 0.87 -23.01 -27.54
CA THR A 16 0.16 -24.12 -26.88
C THR A 16 0.53 -24.12 -25.41
N SER A 17 -0.47 -24.09 -24.53
CA SER A 17 -0.31 -24.15 -23.09
C SER A 17 -1.32 -25.12 -22.47
N THR A 18 -1.20 -25.36 -21.16
CA THR A 18 -2.19 -26.14 -20.39
C THR A 18 -3.60 -25.55 -20.43
N LYS A 19 -3.76 -24.26 -20.82
CA LYS A 19 -5.05 -23.55 -20.95
C LYS A 19 -5.53 -23.45 -22.41
N GLY A 20 -5.01 -24.32 -23.27
CA GLY A 20 -5.33 -24.39 -24.70
C GLY A 20 -4.41 -23.56 -25.58
N SER A 21 -4.69 -23.60 -26.88
CA SER A 21 -3.90 -22.94 -27.92
C SER A 21 -4.44 -21.54 -28.23
N TRP A 22 -3.54 -20.65 -28.62
CA TRP A 22 -3.85 -19.29 -29.09
C TRP A 22 -2.72 -18.79 -30.00
N ILE A 23 -2.97 -17.73 -30.76
CA ILE A 23 -2.02 -17.16 -31.72
C ILE A 23 -1.41 -15.89 -31.15
N LEU A 24 -0.08 -15.80 -31.20
CA LEU A 24 0.68 -14.60 -30.96
C LEU A 24 1.21 -14.03 -32.27
N THR A 25 0.83 -12.82 -32.60
CA THR A 25 1.41 -12.06 -33.69
C THR A 25 2.23 -10.90 -33.14
N VAL A 26 3.52 -10.87 -33.48
CA VAL A 26 4.39 -9.71 -33.21
C VAL A 26 4.51 -8.91 -34.49
N VAL A 27 4.30 -7.59 -34.41
CA VAL A 27 4.32 -6.68 -35.57
C VAL A 27 5.48 -5.70 -35.47
N TYR A 28 6.18 -5.52 -36.59
CA TYR A 28 7.11 -4.42 -36.82
C TYR A 28 6.86 -3.88 -38.23
N ASN A 29 5.92 -2.94 -38.33
CA ASN A 29 5.35 -2.53 -39.60
C ASN A 29 6.21 -1.48 -40.31
N SER A 30 6.13 -1.42 -41.64
CA SER A 30 6.80 -0.38 -42.43
C SER A 30 6.10 0.98 -42.30
N GLN A 31 6.84 2.07 -42.52
CA GLN A 31 6.27 3.41 -42.68
C GLN A 31 5.61 3.62 -44.05
N ILE A 32 5.83 2.72 -45.01
CA ILE A 32 5.34 2.82 -46.40
C ILE A 32 3.91 2.26 -46.51
N VAL A 33 2.97 3.08 -46.99
CA VAL A 33 1.52 2.76 -47.03
C VAL A 33 1.20 1.48 -47.79
N SER A 34 1.85 1.22 -48.93
CA SER A 34 1.63 0.01 -49.72
C SER A 34 2.03 -1.26 -48.96
N SER A 35 3.16 -1.22 -48.24
CA SER A 35 3.62 -2.31 -47.37
C SER A 35 2.69 -2.51 -46.17
N GLN A 36 2.19 -1.44 -45.55
CA GLN A 36 1.21 -1.52 -44.47
C GLN A 36 -0.07 -2.23 -44.93
N ARG A 37 -0.59 -1.88 -46.11
CA ARG A 37 -1.78 -2.54 -46.67
C ARG A 37 -1.57 -4.02 -46.90
N LEU A 38 -0.41 -4.41 -47.43
CA LEU A 38 -0.07 -5.82 -47.61
C LEU A 38 -0.07 -6.57 -46.27
N LEU A 39 0.52 -5.99 -45.23
CA LEU A 39 0.49 -6.57 -43.88
C LEU A 39 -0.94 -6.78 -43.38
N TRP A 40 -1.85 -5.81 -43.54
CA TRP A 40 -3.23 -5.93 -43.10
C TRP A 40 -3.97 -7.08 -43.80
N PHE A 41 -3.74 -7.28 -45.10
CA PHE A 41 -4.30 -8.42 -45.82
C PHE A 41 -3.75 -9.74 -45.29
N THR A 42 -2.43 -9.84 -45.11
CA THR A 42 -1.81 -11.07 -44.58
C THR A 42 -2.26 -11.40 -43.17
N LEU A 43 -2.41 -10.40 -42.29
CA LEU A 43 -2.89 -10.62 -40.93
C LEU A 43 -4.39 -10.99 -40.90
N ALA A 44 -5.19 -10.49 -41.84
CA ALA A 44 -6.59 -10.90 -41.94
C ALA A 44 -6.74 -12.40 -42.27
N ASP A 45 -5.80 -12.99 -43.02
CA ASP A 45 -5.76 -14.44 -43.25
C ASP A 45 -5.44 -15.23 -41.98
N ILE A 46 -4.64 -14.68 -41.05
CA ILE A 46 -4.34 -15.32 -39.76
C ILE A 46 -5.60 -15.45 -38.91
N ASN A 47 -6.50 -14.45 -38.95
CA ASN A 47 -7.76 -14.50 -38.22
C ASN A 47 -8.67 -15.66 -38.67
N ARG A 48 -8.52 -16.15 -39.91
CA ARG A 48 -9.28 -17.29 -40.45
C ARG A 48 -8.92 -18.62 -39.79
N ILE A 49 -7.84 -18.68 -39.02
CA ILE A 49 -7.46 -19.85 -38.22
C ILE A 49 -8.42 -20.04 -37.03
N CYS A 50 -9.25 -19.03 -36.71
CA CYS A 50 -10.31 -19.10 -35.70
C CYS A 50 -9.81 -19.53 -34.30
N LEU A 51 -8.58 -19.13 -33.96
CA LEU A 51 -8.04 -19.28 -32.61
C LEU A 51 -8.06 -17.94 -31.88
N PRO A 52 -8.06 -17.95 -30.54
CA PRO A 52 -7.83 -16.76 -29.73
C PRO A 52 -6.55 -16.06 -30.19
N TRP A 53 -6.61 -14.77 -30.46
CA TRP A 53 -5.55 -14.05 -31.14
C TRP A 53 -5.12 -12.78 -30.40
N LEU A 54 -3.81 -12.69 -30.13
CA LEU A 54 -3.13 -11.51 -29.61
C LEU A 54 -2.17 -10.98 -30.66
N ILE A 55 -2.23 -9.68 -30.92
CA ILE A 55 -1.32 -8.95 -31.81
C ILE A 55 -0.70 -7.81 -31.03
N PHE A 56 0.63 -7.68 -31.03
CA PHE A 56 1.28 -6.53 -30.40
C PHE A 56 2.58 -6.13 -31.09
N GLY A 57 2.96 -4.87 -30.95
CA GLY A 57 4.20 -4.32 -31.51
C GLY A 57 4.01 -2.93 -32.14
N ASP A 58 4.94 -2.57 -33.02
CA ASP A 58 4.95 -1.27 -33.71
C ASP A 58 4.16 -1.36 -35.02
N PHE A 59 2.98 -0.73 -35.04
CA PHE A 59 2.11 -0.74 -36.21
C PHE A 59 2.42 0.40 -37.20
N ASN A 60 3.26 1.37 -36.83
CA ASN A 60 3.54 2.57 -37.62
C ASN A 60 2.27 3.27 -38.18
N ALA A 61 1.15 3.17 -37.46
CA ALA A 61 -0.16 3.69 -37.83
C ALA A 61 -0.96 4.11 -36.57
N ILE A 62 -1.76 5.17 -36.70
CA ILE A 62 -2.61 5.68 -35.60
C ILE A 62 -4.06 5.18 -35.76
N LEU A 63 -4.77 4.92 -34.65
CA LEU A 63 -6.16 4.45 -34.69
C LEU A 63 -7.16 5.61 -34.73
N SER A 64 -6.88 6.70 -34.02
CA SER A 64 -7.64 7.95 -34.01
C SER A 64 -6.71 9.15 -34.22
N THR A 65 -7.27 10.30 -34.61
CA THR A 65 -6.58 11.60 -34.58
C THR A 65 -6.07 11.95 -33.18
N ASP A 66 -6.72 11.45 -32.12
CA ASP A 66 -6.32 11.69 -30.72
C ASP A 66 -5.04 10.94 -30.32
N ASP A 67 -4.55 10.05 -31.19
CA ASP A 67 -3.31 9.31 -31.02
C ASP A 67 -2.10 10.04 -31.64
N PHE A 68 -2.27 11.31 -32.03
CA PHE A 68 -1.23 12.14 -32.62
C PHE A 68 -1.22 13.55 -32.01
N LYS A 69 -0.03 14.12 -31.81
CA LYS A 69 0.16 15.50 -31.33
C LYS A 69 1.35 16.16 -32.05
N GLY A 70 1.11 17.31 -32.68
CA GLY A 70 2.13 18.17 -33.30
C GLY A 70 1.99 18.36 -34.83
N GLY A 71 1.50 19.53 -35.27
CA GLY A 71 1.44 19.94 -36.68
C GLY A 71 0.42 19.20 -37.57
N ALA A 72 0.31 19.59 -38.85
CA ALA A 72 -0.68 19.04 -39.79
C ALA A 72 -0.45 17.55 -40.09
N SER A 73 -1.50 16.74 -39.92
CA SER A 73 -1.45 15.28 -39.80
C SER A 73 -2.01 14.49 -41.00
N ASN A 74 -2.14 15.11 -42.18
CA ASN A 74 -2.84 14.51 -43.34
C ASN A 74 -2.35 13.10 -43.73
N SER A 75 -1.05 12.82 -43.59
CA SER A 75 -0.47 11.48 -43.87
C SER A 75 -0.89 10.43 -42.84
N TYR A 76 -0.96 10.78 -41.56
CA TYR A 76 -1.38 9.86 -40.50
C TYR A 76 -2.89 9.62 -40.49
N ILE A 77 -3.70 10.65 -40.79
CA ILE A 77 -5.16 10.50 -40.94
C ILE A 77 -5.49 9.52 -42.07
N PHE A 78 -4.81 9.62 -43.21
CA PHE A 78 -5.04 8.71 -44.33
C PHE A 78 -4.67 7.25 -43.98
N LYS A 79 -3.54 7.04 -43.31
CA LYS A 79 -3.11 5.71 -42.81
C LYS A 79 -4.09 5.14 -41.78
N SER A 80 -4.64 6.00 -40.93
CA SER A 80 -5.54 5.62 -39.84
C SER A 80 -6.78 4.89 -40.34
N ARG A 81 -7.35 5.33 -41.47
CA ARG A 81 -8.54 4.69 -42.06
C ARG A 81 -8.31 3.22 -42.40
N PHE A 82 -7.16 2.88 -43.00
CA PHE A 82 -6.86 1.49 -43.35
C PHE A 82 -6.62 0.63 -42.12
N PHE A 83 -5.92 1.18 -41.12
CA PHE A 83 -5.64 0.46 -39.89
C PHE A 83 -6.91 0.24 -39.07
N SER A 84 -7.74 1.26 -38.88
CA SER A 84 -9.05 1.15 -38.21
C SER A 84 -9.96 0.15 -38.92
N ASN A 85 -10.04 0.18 -40.26
CA ASN A 85 -10.80 -0.81 -41.02
C ASN A 85 -10.29 -2.24 -40.79
N PHE A 86 -8.97 -2.45 -40.76
CA PHE A 86 -8.38 -3.77 -40.45
C PHE A 86 -8.76 -4.24 -39.05
N VAL A 87 -8.62 -3.38 -38.04
CA VAL A 87 -8.97 -3.69 -36.64
C VAL A 87 -10.46 -4.08 -36.52
N ASN A 88 -11.35 -3.26 -37.08
CA ASN A 88 -12.79 -3.48 -37.03
C ASN A 88 -13.21 -4.73 -37.80
N SER A 89 -12.69 -4.94 -39.02
CA SER A 89 -13.07 -6.09 -39.86
C SER A 89 -12.59 -7.44 -39.30
N ASN A 90 -11.65 -7.41 -38.35
CA ASN A 90 -11.12 -8.61 -37.70
C ASN A 90 -11.59 -8.78 -36.25
N ASN A 91 -12.55 -7.96 -35.79
CA ASN A 91 -13.07 -7.98 -34.41
C ASN A 91 -11.96 -7.87 -33.35
N LEU A 92 -10.94 -7.07 -33.63
CA LEU A 92 -9.85 -6.80 -32.70
C LEU A 92 -10.20 -5.60 -31.82
N MET A 93 -9.85 -5.70 -30.54
CA MET A 93 -9.99 -4.63 -29.56
C MET A 93 -8.62 -4.17 -29.10
N ASP A 94 -8.42 -2.85 -28.98
CA ASP A 94 -7.27 -2.28 -28.28
C ASP A 94 -7.42 -2.58 -26.78
N ILE A 95 -6.44 -3.28 -26.20
CA ILE A 95 -6.46 -3.69 -24.79
C ILE A 95 -6.37 -2.47 -23.85
N GLY A 96 -6.10 -1.28 -24.39
CA GLY A 96 -5.83 -0.07 -23.62
C GLY A 96 -4.40 -0.05 -23.11
N PHE A 97 -4.09 0.88 -22.22
CA PHE A 97 -2.75 1.03 -21.67
C PHE A 97 -2.75 1.78 -20.34
N VAL A 98 -1.66 1.62 -19.60
CA VAL A 98 -1.28 2.42 -18.42
C VAL A 98 0.11 3.00 -18.67
N GLY A 99 0.32 4.28 -18.40
CA GLY A 99 1.60 4.97 -18.66
C GLY A 99 1.49 6.03 -19.77
N PRO A 100 2.62 6.45 -20.39
CA PRO A 100 2.65 7.53 -21.36
C PRO A 100 1.68 7.32 -22.53
N ARG A 101 0.85 8.32 -22.85
CA ARG A 101 -0.15 8.22 -23.92
C ARG A 101 0.46 7.96 -25.30
N PHE A 102 1.56 8.65 -25.60
CA PHE A 102 2.25 8.51 -26.88
C PHE A 102 3.45 7.60 -26.70
N THR A 103 3.56 6.59 -27.56
CA THR A 103 4.65 5.62 -27.52
C THR A 103 5.84 6.06 -28.33
N TRP A 104 5.69 7.04 -29.24
CA TRP A 104 6.75 7.56 -30.10
C TRP A 104 6.86 9.09 -30.07
N CYS A 105 8.09 9.61 -30.15
CA CYS A 105 8.39 11.03 -30.28
C CYS A 105 9.55 11.27 -31.26
N ASN A 106 9.41 12.23 -32.19
CA ASN A 106 10.49 12.57 -33.13
C ASN A 106 11.68 13.32 -32.50
N ASN A 107 11.65 13.57 -31.18
CA ASN A 107 12.66 14.26 -30.38
C ASN A 107 13.09 15.65 -30.87
N GLN A 108 12.31 16.29 -31.75
CA GLN A 108 12.55 17.67 -32.18
C GLN A 108 12.07 18.66 -31.12
N SER A 109 12.48 19.93 -31.19
CA SER A 109 12.11 20.98 -30.25
C SER A 109 10.95 21.86 -30.75
N GLY A 110 10.25 22.52 -29.82
CA GLY A 110 9.20 23.49 -30.13
C GLY A 110 8.06 22.93 -31.00
N PHE A 111 7.58 23.74 -31.94
CA PHE A 111 6.46 23.40 -32.84
C PHE A 111 6.77 22.28 -33.84
N ALA A 112 8.04 21.90 -34.00
CA ALA A 112 8.45 20.78 -34.85
C ALA A 112 8.34 19.42 -34.14
N ARG A 113 8.13 19.42 -32.82
CA ARG A 113 7.96 18.21 -32.01
C ARG A 113 6.67 17.49 -32.36
N ARG A 114 6.78 16.20 -32.65
CA ARG A 114 5.66 15.32 -32.99
C ARG A 114 5.67 14.08 -32.11
N TRP A 115 4.47 13.68 -31.73
CA TRP A 115 4.21 12.52 -30.90
C TRP A 115 3.13 11.67 -31.51
N ALA A 116 3.26 10.36 -31.42
CA ALA A 116 2.26 9.43 -31.91
C ALA A 116 2.18 8.18 -31.02
N ARG A 117 0.99 7.57 -30.94
CA ARG A 117 0.83 6.23 -30.37
C ARG A 117 0.84 5.20 -31.49
N LEU A 118 2.03 4.65 -31.75
CA LEU A 118 2.30 3.70 -32.84
C LEU A 118 2.35 2.25 -32.34
N ASP A 119 2.80 2.06 -31.10
CA ASP A 119 2.97 0.75 -30.48
C ASP A 119 1.68 0.36 -29.76
N ARG A 120 1.15 -0.83 -30.04
CA ARG A 120 -0.14 -1.27 -29.49
C ARG A 120 -0.19 -2.74 -29.13
N CYS A 121 -1.21 -3.07 -28.35
CA CYS A 121 -1.61 -4.42 -28.03
C CYS A 121 -3.10 -4.58 -28.38
N LEU A 122 -3.40 -5.41 -29.36
CA LEU A 122 -4.74 -5.69 -29.88
C LEU A 122 -5.07 -7.17 -29.67
N ALA A 123 -6.30 -7.49 -29.32
CA ALA A 123 -6.74 -8.87 -29.17
C ALA A 123 -8.21 -9.05 -29.55
N ASN A 124 -8.58 -10.24 -30.01
CA ASN A 124 -9.98 -10.60 -30.18
C ASN A 124 -10.62 -11.00 -28.84
N LEU A 125 -11.96 -11.03 -28.80
CA LEU A 125 -12.72 -11.37 -27.59
C LEU A 125 -12.38 -12.78 -27.06
N ASP A 126 -12.11 -13.72 -27.94
CA ASP A 126 -11.74 -15.10 -27.57
C ASP A 126 -10.41 -15.13 -26.80
N TRP A 127 -9.48 -14.23 -27.10
CA TRP A 127 -8.23 -14.13 -26.34
C TRP A 127 -8.42 -13.35 -25.05
N ILE A 128 -9.15 -12.24 -25.08
CA ILE A 128 -9.41 -11.42 -23.89
C ILE A 128 -10.13 -12.23 -22.82
N SER A 129 -11.13 -13.02 -23.21
CA SER A 129 -11.92 -13.86 -22.30
C SER A 129 -11.13 -14.99 -21.62
N LYS A 130 -9.94 -15.34 -22.14
CA LYS A 130 -9.05 -16.34 -21.51
C LYS A 130 -8.33 -15.83 -20.26
N PHE A 131 -8.30 -14.51 -20.03
CA PHE A 131 -7.57 -13.90 -18.92
C PHE A 131 -8.52 -13.08 -18.05
N SER A 132 -8.41 -13.24 -16.73
CA SER A 132 -9.26 -12.54 -15.76
C SER A 132 -8.78 -11.13 -15.45
N SER A 133 -7.52 -10.83 -15.75
CA SER A 133 -6.94 -9.50 -15.61
C SER A 133 -5.91 -9.26 -16.72
N LEU A 134 -6.08 -8.16 -17.44
CA LEU A 134 -5.17 -7.68 -18.46
C LEU A 134 -4.63 -6.31 -18.05
N LYS A 135 -3.31 -6.15 -18.08
CA LYS A 135 -2.66 -4.84 -17.92
C LYS A 135 -1.61 -4.67 -19.00
N ASN A 136 -1.86 -3.77 -19.94
CA ASN A 136 -0.85 -3.31 -20.89
C ASN A 136 -0.21 -2.03 -20.32
N THR A 137 1.11 -2.00 -20.21
CA THR A 137 1.85 -0.85 -19.65
C THR A 137 2.81 -0.30 -20.69
N HIS A 138 2.75 1.00 -20.95
CA HIS A 138 3.78 1.72 -21.69
C HIS A 138 4.88 2.11 -20.70
N LEU A 139 6.07 1.54 -20.86
CA LEU A 139 7.22 1.83 -20.00
C LEU A 139 7.91 3.12 -20.49
N PRO A 140 8.48 3.93 -19.58
CA PRO A 140 9.22 5.13 -19.98
C PRO A 140 10.39 4.80 -20.91
N GLY A 141 10.45 5.46 -22.07
CA GLY A 141 11.62 5.40 -22.96
C GLY A 141 12.70 6.36 -22.47
N ALA A 142 13.68 5.88 -21.70
CA ALA A 142 14.76 6.72 -21.15
C ALA A 142 15.76 7.21 -22.23
N CYS A 143 16.06 6.36 -23.22
CA CYS A 143 17.06 6.62 -24.27
C CYS A 143 16.56 6.30 -25.70
N SER A 144 15.27 6.06 -25.88
CA SER A 144 14.66 5.71 -27.16
C SER A 144 13.58 6.71 -27.54
N ASP A 145 13.40 6.91 -28.84
CA ASP A 145 12.24 7.58 -29.40
C ASP A 145 10.95 6.77 -29.27
N HIS A 146 11.03 5.49 -28.84
CA HIS A 146 9.91 4.63 -28.50
C HIS A 146 9.81 4.27 -27.00
N CYS A 147 8.59 4.02 -26.54
CA CYS A 147 8.28 3.47 -25.22
C CYS A 147 8.12 1.92 -25.30
N PRO A 148 8.82 1.13 -24.47
CA PRO A 148 8.61 -0.32 -24.44
C PRO A 148 7.19 -0.70 -24.00
N LEU A 149 6.63 -1.77 -24.57
CA LEU A 149 5.33 -2.32 -24.17
C LEU A 149 5.50 -3.53 -23.24
N LEU A 150 4.78 -3.54 -22.12
CA LEU A 150 4.68 -4.67 -21.20
C LEU A 150 3.23 -5.11 -21.03
N LEU A 151 2.88 -6.27 -21.59
CA LEU A 151 1.59 -6.91 -21.37
C LEU A 151 1.68 -7.94 -20.23
N THR A 152 0.91 -7.72 -19.17
CA THR A 152 0.70 -8.70 -18.10
C THR A 152 -0.70 -9.29 -18.23
N ALA A 153 -0.78 -10.59 -18.48
CA ALA A 153 -2.04 -11.32 -18.63
C ALA A 153 -2.13 -12.42 -17.56
N ASN A 154 -2.98 -12.20 -16.56
CA ASN A 154 -3.15 -13.12 -15.44
C ASN A 154 -4.43 -13.93 -15.62
N SER A 155 -4.31 -15.24 -15.44
CA SER A 155 -5.43 -16.20 -15.49
C SER A 155 -5.88 -16.66 -14.11
N PHE A 156 -5.28 -16.09 -13.06
CA PHE A 156 -5.72 -16.18 -11.68
C PHE A 156 -6.43 -14.88 -11.31
N ILE A 157 -7.63 -14.97 -10.76
CA ILE A 157 -8.20 -13.90 -9.94
C ILE A 157 -7.35 -13.86 -8.68
N ALA A 158 -6.21 -13.15 -8.72
CA ALA A 158 -5.80 -12.49 -7.50
C ALA A 158 -6.91 -11.46 -7.27
N PRO A 159 -7.69 -11.53 -6.18
CA PRO A 159 -8.58 -10.43 -5.83
C PRO A 159 -7.72 -9.16 -5.84
N SER A 160 -7.95 -8.31 -6.82
CA SER A 160 -7.48 -6.94 -6.75
C SER A 160 -8.32 -6.32 -5.65
N TYR A 161 -7.85 -6.46 -4.42
CA TYR A 161 -8.36 -5.67 -3.32
C TYR A 161 -7.96 -4.24 -3.65
N SER A 162 -8.81 -3.50 -4.36
CA SER A 162 -8.68 -2.05 -4.37
C SER A 162 -8.91 -1.64 -2.92
N ILE A 163 -7.81 -1.37 -2.22
CA ILE A 163 -7.86 -0.90 -0.84
C ILE A 163 -8.53 0.47 -0.91
N PHE A 164 -9.73 0.56 -0.35
CA PHE A 164 -10.39 1.84 -0.21
C PHE A 164 -9.55 2.74 0.69
N ARG A 165 -9.29 3.95 0.21
CA ARG A 165 -8.68 5.03 0.98
C ARG A 165 -9.48 6.30 0.67
N PHE A 166 -9.92 6.97 1.71
CA PHE A 166 -10.55 8.27 1.59
C PHE A 166 -9.52 9.28 1.11
N ASN A 167 -9.81 9.99 0.03
CA ASN A 167 -8.93 11.02 -0.50
C ASN A 167 -9.35 12.39 0.04
N ASN A 168 -8.40 13.15 0.58
CA ASN A 168 -8.70 14.45 1.19
C ASN A 168 -9.29 15.47 0.20
N PHE A 169 -8.98 15.38 -1.10
CA PHE A 169 -9.61 16.27 -2.09
C PHE A 169 -11.12 16.05 -2.23
N TRP A 170 -11.67 14.93 -1.75
CA TRP A 170 -13.11 14.70 -1.72
C TRP A 170 -13.86 15.69 -0.81
N PHE A 171 -13.16 16.40 0.08
CA PHE A 171 -13.75 17.49 0.86
C PHE A 171 -14.22 18.68 0.00
N GLU A 172 -13.82 18.76 -1.26
CA GLU A 172 -14.23 19.85 -2.15
C GLU A 172 -15.61 19.62 -2.81
N TYR A 173 -16.20 18.43 -2.63
CA TYR A 173 -17.42 18.01 -3.33
C TYR A 173 -18.61 17.95 -2.38
N ASN A 174 -19.61 18.80 -2.62
CA ASN A 174 -20.88 18.78 -1.87
C ASN A 174 -21.54 17.39 -1.89
N THR A 175 -21.49 16.70 -3.03
CA THR A 175 -22.02 15.33 -3.14
C THR A 175 -21.30 14.33 -2.21
N CYS A 176 -20.01 14.55 -1.92
CA CYS A 176 -19.30 13.75 -0.92
C CYS A 176 -19.84 14.04 0.48
N HIS A 177 -20.04 15.32 0.83
CA HIS A 177 -20.63 15.71 2.11
C HIS A 177 -22.01 15.09 2.32
N ASP A 178 -22.89 15.13 1.31
CA ASP A 178 -24.23 14.54 1.37
C ASP A 178 -24.16 13.03 1.64
N ILE A 179 -23.26 12.30 0.97
CA ILE A 179 -23.06 10.86 1.21
C ILE A 179 -22.67 10.59 2.66
N ILE A 180 -21.72 11.37 3.20
CA ILE A 180 -21.27 11.20 4.57
C ILE A 180 -22.39 11.52 5.56
N ILE A 181 -23.06 12.65 5.44
CA ILE A 181 -24.15 13.05 6.35
C ILE A 181 -25.25 11.99 6.36
N ASN A 182 -25.75 11.60 5.19
CA ASN A 182 -26.81 10.59 5.04
C ASN A 182 -26.42 9.22 5.65
N SER A 183 -25.14 8.85 5.56
CA SER A 183 -24.67 7.57 6.11
C SER A 183 -24.67 7.50 7.64
N PHE A 184 -24.72 8.65 8.32
CA PHE A 184 -24.74 8.78 9.79
C PHE A 184 -26.13 9.16 10.35
N GLU A 185 -26.99 9.83 9.59
CA GLU A 185 -28.35 10.17 10.02
C GLU A 185 -29.32 8.97 10.08
N ALA A 186 -29.13 7.98 9.20
CA ALA A 186 -30.03 6.83 9.08
C ALA A 186 -29.69 5.65 10.02
N ASP A 187 -29.13 5.88 11.20
CA ASP A 187 -28.68 4.80 12.10
C ASP A 187 -29.60 4.54 13.31
N ASN A 188 -30.10 3.30 13.42
CA ASN A 188 -30.98 2.83 14.49
C ASN A 188 -30.36 1.68 15.31
N HIS A 189 -29.04 1.49 15.26
CA HIS A 189 -28.40 0.37 15.98
C HIS A 189 -28.37 0.63 17.50
N SER A 190 -28.61 -0.43 18.29
CA SER A 190 -28.62 -0.36 19.75
C SER A 190 -27.22 -0.28 20.38
N SER A 191 -26.20 -0.85 19.72
CA SER A 191 -24.81 -0.81 20.19
C SER A 191 -24.05 0.38 19.57
N PRO A 192 -23.43 1.26 20.37
CA PRO A 192 -22.60 2.35 19.87
C PRO A 192 -21.47 1.91 18.94
N MET A 193 -20.88 0.74 19.22
CA MET A 193 -19.80 0.17 18.42
C MET A 193 -20.29 -0.30 17.04
N GLN A 194 -21.44 -0.99 17.00
CA GLN A 194 -22.03 -1.44 15.75
C GLN A 194 -22.54 -0.27 14.91
N SER A 195 -23.11 0.75 15.56
CA SER A 195 -23.55 2.01 14.95
C SER A 195 -22.44 2.63 14.11
N ILE A 196 -21.27 2.92 14.71
CA ILE A 196 -20.17 3.55 13.97
C ILE A 196 -19.62 2.66 12.86
N GLN A 197 -19.48 1.35 13.11
CA GLN A 197 -19.02 0.41 12.08
C GLN A 197 -19.94 0.39 10.87
N HIS A 198 -21.26 0.38 11.11
CA HIS A 198 -22.27 0.36 10.07
C HIS A 198 -22.28 1.68 9.29
N CYS A 199 -22.22 2.83 9.97
CA CYS A 199 -22.13 4.14 9.33
C CYS A 199 -20.89 4.25 8.44
N LEU A 200 -19.71 3.89 8.94
CA LEU A 200 -18.46 3.91 8.16
C LEU A 200 -18.50 2.93 6.98
N PHE A 201 -19.12 1.76 7.14
CA PHE A 201 -19.30 0.81 6.06
C PHE A 201 -20.22 1.35 4.96
N ARG A 202 -21.37 1.94 5.33
CA ARG A 202 -22.28 2.60 4.38
C ARG A 202 -21.58 3.74 3.64
N ALA A 203 -20.93 4.63 4.37
CA ALA A 203 -20.13 5.72 3.80
C ALA A 203 -19.12 5.20 2.77
N LYS A 204 -18.34 4.18 3.14
CA LYS A 204 -17.37 3.54 2.23
C LYS A 204 -18.02 2.96 0.98
N ARG A 205 -19.12 2.22 1.13
CA ARG A 205 -19.85 1.61 0.01
C ARG A 205 -20.35 2.68 -0.96
N ASP A 206 -20.96 3.73 -0.42
CA ASP A 206 -21.62 4.76 -1.20
C ASP A 206 -20.59 5.69 -1.85
N LEU A 207 -19.47 6.00 -1.18
CA LEU A 207 -18.32 6.68 -1.78
C LEU A 207 -17.67 5.87 -2.90
N LEU A 208 -17.57 4.53 -2.75
CA LEU A 208 -17.05 3.67 -3.81
C LEU A 208 -17.99 3.63 -5.03
N SER A 209 -19.30 3.68 -4.81
CA SER A 209 -20.29 3.79 -5.88
C SER A 209 -20.19 5.16 -6.55
N TRP A 210 -20.19 6.23 -5.76
CA TRP A 210 -20.03 7.61 -6.21
C TRP A 210 -18.73 7.83 -6.98
N ARG A 211 -17.62 7.24 -6.56
CA ARG A 211 -16.35 7.27 -7.31
C ARG A 211 -16.49 6.67 -8.72
N ARG A 212 -17.32 5.64 -8.89
CA ARG A 212 -17.50 4.97 -10.19
C ARG A 212 -18.45 5.73 -11.11
N THR A 213 -19.41 6.46 -10.56
CA THR A 213 -20.49 7.11 -11.32
C THR A 213 -20.29 8.63 -11.44
N GLY A 214 -19.71 9.25 -10.43
CA GLY A 214 -19.35 10.66 -10.34
C GLY A 214 -17.97 10.90 -10.92
N HIS A 215 -17.94 11.24 -12.20
CA HIS A 215 -16.78 11.76 -12.92
C HIS A 215 -15.53 10.85 -12.87
N CYS A 216 -15.50 9.84 -13.74
CA CYS A 216 -14.28 9.17 -14.20
C CYS A 216 -13.14 10.12 -14.61
N SER A 217 -13.39 11.43 -14.76
CA SER A 217 -12.39 12.42 -15.13
C SER A 217 -11.22 12.50 -14.13
N ILE A 218 -11.46 12.40 -12.82
CA ILE A 218 -10.39 12.66 -11.82
C ILE A 218 -9.46 11.46 -11.62
N ASP A 219 -9.95 10.23 -11.56
CA ASP A 219 -9.07 9.06 -11.52
C ASP A 219 -8.25 8.94 -12.82
N ILE A 220 -8.84 9.32 -13.96
CA ILE A 220 -8.14 9.42 -15.25
C ILE A 220 -7.11 10.56 -15.21
N GLU A 221 -7.44 11.72 -14.64
CA GLU A 221 -6.56 12.88 -14.55
C GLU A 221 -5.42 12.67 -13.57
N ILE A 222 -5.66 12.07 -12.40
CA ILE A 222 -4.62 11.60 -11.46
C ILE A 222 -3.71 10.60 -12.17
N SER A 223 -4.27 9.59 -12.84
CA SER A 223 -3.46 8.62 -13.61
C SER A 223 -2.65 9.29 -14.73
N ASN A 224 -3.18 10.34 -15.36
CA ASN A 224 -2.48 11.09 -16.40
C ASN A 224 -1.36 11.95 -15.81
N ILE A 225 -1.60 12.64 -14.70
CA ILE A 225 -0.63 13.48 -13.99
C ILE A 225 0.48 12.61 -13.39
N GLU A 226 0.16 11.48 -12.75
CA GLU A 226 1.16 10.53 -12.25
C GLU A 226 2.04 9.99 -13.39
N ALA A 227 1.45 9.73 -14.56
CA ALA A 227 2.20 9.32 -15.75
C ALA A 227 3.08 10.47 -16.29
N GLU A 228 2.60 11.72 -16.27
CA GLU A 228 3.39 12.89 -16.66
C GLU A 228 4.55 13.16 -15.69
N ILE A 229 4.32 13.06 -14.37
CA ILE A 229 5.36 13.16 -13.34
C ILE A 229 6.40 12.06 -13.53
N SER A 230 5.97 10.81 -13.69
CA SER A 230 6.89 9.68 -13.95
C SER A 230 7.73 9.91 -15.21
N LEU A 231 7.14 10.54 -16.24
CA LEU A 231 7.82 10.88 -17.48
C LEU A 231 8.79 12.05 -17.30
N MET A 232 8.45 13.05 -16.48
CA MET A 232 9.32 14.18 -16.14
C MET A 232 10.48 13.73 -15.26
N GLU A 233 10.22 12.92 -14.23
CA GLU A 233 11.24 12.29 -13.39
C GLU A 233 12.19 11.44 -14.25
N ALA A 234 11.66 10.57 -15.11
CA ALA A 234 12.48 9.77 -16.03
C ALA A 234 13.33 10.62 -17.00
N ARG A 235 12.93 11.88 -17.26
CA ARG A 235 13.67 12.83 -18.10
C ARG A 235 14.70 13.65 -17.34
N GLU A 236 14.46 13.96 -16.07
CA GLU A 236 15.44 14.59 -15.17
C GLU A 236 16.48 13.58 -14.65
N LEU A 237 16.15 12.28 -14.63
CA LEU A 237 16.99 11.17 -14.15
C LEU A 237 18.13 10.77 -15.12
N GLN A 238 18.88 11.73 -15.67
CA GLN A 238 20.25 11.48 -16.13
C GLN A 238 21.28 11.54 -14.98
N SER A 239 20.88 11.89 -13.75
CA SER A 239 21.81 12.00 -12.61
C SER A 239 21.29 11.48 -11.25
N MET A 240 20.23 10.66 -11.19
CA MET A 240 19.83 10.01 -9.94
C MET A 240 19.38 8.56 -10.15
N ASP A 241 19.56 7.77 -9.09
CA ASP A 241 19.40 6.32 -9.08
C ASP A 241 17.97 5.86 -9.52
N PRO A 242 17.86 4.90 -10.46
CA PRO A 242 16.60 4.28 -10.93
C PRO A 242 15.73 3.58 -9.86
N TRP A 243 16.04 3.73 -8.57
CA TRP A 243 15.53 2.89 -7.48
C TRP A 243 14.15 3.31 -6.93
N LEU A 244 13.69 4.53 -7.21
CA LEU A 244 12.48 5.09 -6.58
C LEU A 244 11.15 4.59 -7.19
N VAL A 245 11.15 4.02 -8.39
CA VAL A 245 9.90 3.64 -9.12
C VAL A 245 9.48 2.17 -8.89
N VAL A 246 10.33 1.31 -8.30
CA VAL A 246 10.10 -0.15 -8.23
C VAL A 246 9.56 -0.65 -6.88
N LYS A 247 9.36 0.22 -5.88
CA LYS A 247 9.10 -0.15 -4.47
C LYS A 247 7.78 -0.88 -4.12
N SER A 248 6.94 -1.29 -5.07
CA SER A 248 5.64 -1.92 -4.73
C SER A 248 5.59 -3.45 -4.81
N ARG A 249 6.61 -4.12 -5.36
CA ARG A 249 6.58 -5.59 -5.55
C ARG A 249 7.90 -6.26 -5.15
N ILE A 250 7.80 -7.23 -4.26
CA ILE A 250 8.88 -8.16 -3.93
C ILE A 250 8.85 -9.26 -4.99
N ASN A 251 9.79 -9.22 -5.93
CA ASN A 251 9.83 -10.16 -7.06
C ASN A 251 10.48 -11.50 -6.71
N SER A 252 11.35 -11.50 -5.70
CA SER A 252 12.01 -12.70 -5.21
C SER A 252 12.42 -12.53 -3.76
N LEU A 253 12.46 -13.63 -3.01
CA LEU A 253 12.87 -13.67 -1.61
C LEU A 253 13.70 -14.93 -1.37
N ARG A 254 14.74 -14.84 -0.55
CA ARG A 254 15.50 -16.01 -0.10
C ARG A 254 14.91 -16.54 1.19
N ASP A 255 14.55 -17.82 1.21
CA ASP A 255 14.06 -18.51 2.41
C ASP A 255 15.19 -18.80 3.41
N PHE A 256 14.84 -19.37 4.57
CA PHE A 256 15.81 -19.73 5.62
C PHE A 256 16.76 -20.86 5.21
N SER A 257 16.35 -21.70 4.25
CA SER A 257 17.16 -22.79 3.68
C SER A 257 18.11 -22.31 2.57
N GLY A 258 18.02 -21.03 2.18
CA GLY A 258 18.84 -20.42 1.15
C GLY A 258 18.26 -20.49 -0.26
N ASN A 259 17.07 -21.05 -0.46
CA ASN A 259 16.40 -21.14 -1.75
C ASN A 259 15.77 -19.80 -2.15
N ILE A 260 15.72 -19.52 -3.45
CA ILE A 260 15.10 -18.31 -3.99
C ILE A 260 13.64 -18.61 -4.34
N LEU A 261 12.74 -18.03 -3.57
CA LEU A 261 11.30 -17.98 -3.83
C LEU A 261 11.00 -16.88 -4.84
N THR A 262 10.23 -17.19 -5.88
CA THR A 262 9.81 -16.24 -6.93
C THR A 262 8.30 -16.21 -7.13
N SER A 263 7.59 -17.23 -6.63
CA SER A 263 6.12 -17.27 -6.61
C SER A 263 5.59 -16.33 -5.54
N ARG A 264 4.56 -15.55 -5.88
CA ARG A 264 3.91 -14.63 -4.95
C ARG A 264 3.34 -15.35 -3.72
N GLY A 265 2.73 -16.52 -3.91
CA GLY A 265 2.16 -17.30 -2.81
C GLY A 265 3.23 -17.77 -1.84
N ASP A 266 4.36 -18.24 -2.34
CA ASP A 266 5.47 -18.73 -1.51
C ASP A 266 6.13 -17.57 -0.74
N ILE A 267 6.27 -16.41 -1.38
CA ILE A 267 6.76 -15.18 -0.72
C ILE A 267 5.79 -14.77 0.40
N GLU A 268 4.48 -14.70 0.12
CA GLU A 268 3.45 -14.35 1.11
C GLU A 268 3.46 -15.32 2.30
N ASN A 269 3.52 -16.62 2.04
CA ASN A 269 3.60 -17.65 3.09
C ASN A 269 4.89 -17.53 3.90
N SER A 270 6.04 -17.25 3.27
CA SER A 270 7.30 -17.06 3.99
C SER A 270 7.23 -15.91 5.00
N PHE A 271 6.56 -14.80 4.66
CA PHE A 271 6.31 -13.71 5.60
C PHE A 271 5.32 -14.12 6.70
N LEU A 272 4.21 -14.79 6.35
CA LEU A 272 3.21 -15.24 7.32
C LEU A 272 3.81 -16.21 8.33
N ASP A 273 4.50 -17.25 7.86
CA ASP A 273 5.13 -18.27 8.70
C ASP A 273 6.16 -17.63 9.63
N HIS A 274 6.98 -16.71 9.12
CA HIS A 274 7.98 -16.03 9.95
C HIS A 274 7.33 -15.26 11.10
N TYR A 275 6.33 -14.41 10.84
CA TYR A 275 5.71 -13.59 11.87
C TYR A 275 4.76 -14.37 12.78
N GLN A 276 4.09 -15.41 12.27
CA GLN A 276 3.30 -16.32 13.12
C GLN A 276 4.18 -17.02 14.15
N ASN A 277 5.35 -17.50 13.73
CA ASN A 277 6.32 -18.10 14.65
C ASN A 277 6.99 -17.07 15.56
N LEU A 278 7.28 -15.86 15.05
CA LEU A 278 7.88 -14.79 15.87
C LEU A 278 6.94 -14.34 16.99
N TRP A 279 5.64 -14.25 16.73
CA TRP A 279 4.63 -13.79 17.70
C TRP A 279 3.95 -14.93 18.47
N SER A 280 4.33 -16.18 18.21
CA SER A 280 3.89 -17.30 19.04
C SER A 280 4.56 -17.23 20.40
N SER A 281 3.78 -17.44 21.47
CA SER A 281 4.33 -17.46 22.83
C SER A 281 5.36 -18.58 22.97
N LEU A 282 6.53 -18.22 23.46
CA LEU A 282 7.62 -19.13 23.80
C LEU A 282 7.63 -19.41 25.31
N SER A 283 6.87 -18.66 26.10
CA SER A 283 6.77 -18.83 27.55
C SER A 283 6.06 -20.12 27.94
N THR A 284 6.70 -20.87 28.84
CA THR A 284 6.10 -21.99 29.56
C THR A 284 5.48 -21.57 30.89
N LEU A 285 5.70 -20.32 31.31
CA LEU A 285 5.27 -19.81 32.61
C LEU A 285 3.85 -19.25 32.55
N SER A 286 3.04 -19.63 33.54
CA SER A 286 1.75 -19.01 33.76
C SER A 286 1.89 -17.58 34.28
N LEU A 287 0.79 -16.83 34.24
CA LEU A 287 0.71 -15.48 34.76
C LEU A 287 1.06 -15.43 36.27
N ASP A 288 0.59 -16.39 37.05
CA ASP A 288 0.84 -16.46 38.50
C ASP A 288 2.31 -16.80 38.81
N GLN A 289 2.91 -17.70 38.02
CA GLN A 289 4.34 -18.01 38.15
C GLN A 289 5.20 -16.79 37.82
N THR A 290 4.84 -16.06 36.76
CA THR A 290 5.55 -14.84 36.36
C THR A 290 5.43 -13.75 37.43
N PHE A 291 4.24 -13.58 38.01
CA PHE A 291 4.02 -12.64 39.11
C PHE A 291 4.89 -12.96 40.33
N SER A 292 5.02 -14.25 40.66
CA SER A 292 5.76 -14.72 41.85
C SER A 292 7.28 -14.50 41.75
N ILE A 293 7.82 -14.36 40.54
CA ILE A 293 9.25 -14.13 40.29
C ILE A 293 9.60 -12.63 40.37
N LEU A 294 8.61 -11.74 40.21
CA LEU A 294 8.85 -10.29 40.28
C LEU A 294 9.27 -9.90 41.72
N PRO A 295 10.21 -8.95 41.90
CA PRO A 295 10.62 -8.47 43.21
C PRO A 295 9.47 -7.89 44.03
N ASP A 296 9.54 -8.03 45.36
CA ASP A 296 8.52 -7.50 46.28
C ASP A 296 8.56 -5.98 46.45
N ASP A 297 9.71 -5.36 46.19
CA ASP A 297 9.98 -3.93 46.30
C ASP A 297 9.64 -3.15 45.01
N PHE A 298 8.79 -3.71 44.16
CA PHE A 298 8.39 -3.08 42.91
C PHE A 298 7.66 -1.74 43.15
N PRO A 299 7.92 -0.68 42.35
CA PRO A 299 7.21 0.59 42.46
C PRO A 299 5.70 0.39 42.32
N THR A 300 4.94 0.91 43.28
CA THR A 300 3.49 0.77 43.33
C THR A 300 2.80 2.11 43.14
N LEU A 301 1.72 2.10 42.37
CA LEU A 301 0.87 3.27 42.14
C LEU A 301 0.21 3.81 43.41
N ALA A 302 0.21 5.13 43.55
CA ALA A 302 -0.58 5.83 44.57
C ALA A 302 -2.08 5.71 44.28
N SER A 303 -2.93 5.80 45.31
CA SER A 303 -4.39 5.66 45.18
C SER A 303 -5.00 6.67 44.20
N ASP A 304 -4.62 7.94 44.30
CA ASP A 304 -5.14 9.00 43.41
C ASP A 304 -4.80 8.74 41.93
N ASP A 305 -3.58 8.24 41.67
CA ASP A 305 -3.14 7.88 40.31
C ASP A 305 -3.93 6.69 39.74
N LYS A 306 -4.30 5.73 40.59
CA LYS A 306 -5.16 4.59 40.19
C LYS A 306 -6.54 5.08 39.76
N GLU A 307 -7.12 6.01 40.53
CA GLU A 307 -8.42 6.60 40.21
C GLU A 307 -8.36 7.40 38.90
N ASP A 308 -7.30 8.19 38.71
CA ASP A 308 -7.07 8.98 37.50
C ASP A 308 -7.02 8.13 36.22
N LEU A 309 -6.35 6.98 36.26
CA LEU A 309 -6.24 6.06 35.13
C LEU A 309 -7.62 5.53 34.66
N ILE A 310 -8.55 5.30 35.58
CA ILE A 310 -9.86 4.69 35.31
C ILE A 310 -11.00 5.70 35.17
N LYS A 311 -10.71 7.02 35.22
CA LYS A 311 -11.71 8.08 35.06
C LYS A 311 -12.53 7.91 33.77
N PRO A 312 -13.85 8.14 33.78
CA PRO A 312 -14.65 8.12 32.56
C PRO A 312 -14.09 9.06 31.49
N VAL A 313 -14.00 8.58 30.25
CA VAL A 313 -13.54 9.39 29.12
C VAL A 313 -14.56 10.46 28.77
N THR A 314 -14.09 11.67 28.47
CA THR A 314 -14.94 12.80 28.09
C THR A 314 -14.90 13.08 26.58
N LYS A 315 -15.97 13.64 25.99
CA LYS A 315 -15.99 14.02 24.56
C LYS A 315 -14.87 15.01 24.22
N GLY A 316 -14.53 15.90 25.15
CA GLY A 316 -13.41 16.83 25.02
C GLY A 316 -12.05 16.13 25.00
N GLU A 317 -11.83 15.11 25.83
CA GLU A 317 -10.62 14.27 25.80
C GLU A 317 -10.50 13.56 24.44
N VAL A 318 -11.56 12.88 23.99
CA VAL A 318 -11.57 12.21 22.68
C VAL A 318 -11.21 13.16 21.54
N PHE A 319 -11.82 14.35 21.50
CA PHE A 319 -11.55 15.33 20.45
C PHE A 319 -10.12 15.89 20.52
N ARG A 320 -9.61 16.18 21.72
CA ARG A 320 -8.22 16.64 21.91
C ARG A 320 -7.22 15.58 21.45
N THR A 321 -7.44 14.32 21.81
CA THR A 321 -6.58 13.20 21.39
C THR A 321 -6.64 13.00 19.87
N LEU A 322 -7.82 13.11 19.25
CA LEU A 322 -7.96 13.07 17.79
C LEU A 322 -7.18 14.21 17.12
N ARG A 323 -7.28 15.44 17.65
CA ARG A 323 -6.57 16.62 17.12
C ARG A 323 -5.06 16.52 17.27
N SER A 324 -4.57 15.83 18.30
CA SER A 324 -3.14 15.61 18.51
C SER A 324 -2.56 14.51 17.61
N MET A 325 -3.38 13.76 16.86
CA MET A 325 -2.89 12.75 15.93
C MET A 325 -2.22 13.37 14.70
N PRO A 326 -1.15 12.75 14.17
CA PRO A 326 -0.49 13.24 12.98
C PRO A 326 -1.39 13.12 11.75
N ARG A 327 -1.39 14.18 10.93
CA ARG A 327 -2.07 14.24 9.62
C ARG A 327 -1.18 13.67 8.52
N GLY A 328 -1.76 13.41 7.35
CA GLY A 328 -1.07 12.87 6.17
C GLY A 328 -0.64 11.42 6.34
N LYS A 329 -1.27 10.67 7.25
CA LYS A 329 -0.94 9.27 7.53
C LYS A 329 -1.93 8.33 6.85
N SER A 330 -1.42 7.18 6.39
CA SER A 330 -2.25 6.18 5.72
C SER A 330 -3.28 5.56 6.68
N PRO A 331 -4.51 5.32 6.22
CA PRO A 331 -5.56 4.71 7.02
C PRO A 331 -5.38 3.19 7.14
N GLY A 332 -6.13 2.58 8.07
CA GLY A 332 -6.26 1.13 8.17
C GLY A 332 -7.26 0.52 7.19
N PRO A 333 -7.71 -0.72 7.42
CA PRO A 333 -8.67 -1.43 6.56
C PRO A 333 -10.02 -0.74 6.32
N ASP A 334 -10.47 0.13 7.23
CA ASP A 334 -11.67 0.94 7.03
C ASP A 334 -11.50 2.00 5.92
N GLY A 335 -10.25 2.43 5.67
CA GLY A 335 -9.87 3.40 4.65
C GLY A 335 -10.06 4.87 5.04
N PHE A 336 -10.43 5.19 6.29
CA PHE A 336 -10.65 6.58 6.72
C PHE A 336 -9.44 7.10 7.52
N ASN A 337 -8.90 8.26 7.12
CA ASN A 337 -7.74 8.89 7.76
C ASN A 337 -8.15 9.89 8.85
N VAL A 338 -7.19 10.45 9.60
CA VAL A 338 -7.46 11.38 10.71
C VAL A 338 -8.21 12.63 10.25
N GLU A 339 -7.87 13.14 9.06
CA GLU A 339 -8.47 14.33 8.47
C GLU A 339 -9.97 14.16 8.24
N PHE A 340 -10.40 12.98 7.80
CA PHE A 340 -11.82 12.65 7.67
C PHE A 340 -12.57 12.84 9.01
N TYR A 341 -12.05 12.27 10.10
CA TYR A 341 -12.68 12.38 11.42
C TYR A 341 -12.68 13.82 11.96
N LEU A 342 -11.62 14.58 11.70
CA LEU A 342 -11.53 15.98 12.11
C LEU A 342 -12.48 16.88 11.32
N PHE A 343 -12.57 16.67 10.01
CA PHE A 343 -13.41 17.48 9.12
C PHE A 343 -14.89 17.28 9.44
N TYR A 344 -15.32 16.02 9.59
CA TYR A 344 -16.73 15.68 9.83
C TYR A 344 -17.08 15.53 11.32
N TRP A 345 -16.25 16.04 12.24
CA TRP A 345 -16.45 15.87 13.69
C TRP A 345 -17.84 16.28 14.18
N ASN A 346 -18.44 17.31 13.59
CA ASN A 346 -19.79 17.77 13.97
C ASN A 346 -20.88 16.71 13.65
N VAL A 347 -20.63 15.84 12.67
CA VAL A 347 -21.54 14.76 12.26
C VAL A 347 -21.22 13.46 13.02
N LEU A 348 -19.95 13.07 13.04
CA LEU A 348 -19.52 11.77 13.58
C LEU A 348 -19.15 11.79 15.07
N GLY A 349 -18.87 12.96 15.64
CA GLY A 349 -18.22 13.10 16.95
C GLY A 349 -19.01 12.46 18.09
N ASP A 350 -20.34 12.50 18.05
CA ASP A 350 -21.18 11.81 19.04
C ASP A 350 -21.17 10.29 18.89
N HIS A 351 -21.14 9.77 17.66
CA HIS A 351 -21.01 8.34 17.41
C HIS A 351 -19.65 7.82 17.87
N ILE A 352 -18.57 8.54 17.55
CA ILE A 352 -17.22 8.20 18.01
C ILE A 352 -17.14 8.24 19.52
N PHE A 353 -17.62 9.32 20.15
CA PHE A 353 -17.58 9.45 21.61
C PHE A 353 -18.31 8.29 22.29
N LYS A 354 -19.55 7.99 21.89
CA LYS A 354 -20.32 6.87 22.46
C LYS A 354 -19.61 5.52 22.28
N ALA A 355 -19.01 5.28 21.11
CA ALA A 355 -18.25 4.06 20.85
C ALA A 355 -16.99 3.97 21.74
N ILE A 356 -16.18 5.02 21.82
CA ILE A 356 -14.99 5.05 22.67
C ILE A 356 -15.37 4.88 24.15
N THR A 357 -16.39 5.59 24.64
CA THR A 357 -16.88 5.44 26.02
C THR A 357 -17.38 4.02 26.29
N HIS A 358 -18.02 3.37 25.31
CA HIS A 358 -18.42 1.97 25.44
C HIS A 358 -17.20 1.06 25.66
N PHE A 359 -16.11 1.22 24.89
CA PHE A 359 -14.87 0.47 25.13
C PHE A 359 -14.32 0.68 26.55
N PHE A 360 -14.21 1.92 27.02
CA PHE A 360 -13.70 2.22 28.38
C PHE A 360 -14.62 1.75 29.52
N THR A 361 -15.84 1.32 29.18
CA THR A 361 -16.80 0.76 30.14
C THR A 361 -16.80 -0.78 30.11
N THR A 362 -16.69 -1.38 28.93
CA THR A 362 -16.86 -2.83 28.74
C THR A 362 -15.57 -3.59 28.45
N ALA A 363 -14.48 -2.90 28.09
CA ALA A 363 -13.24 -3.47 27.55
C ALA A 363 -13.42 -4.28 26.24
N ILE A 364 -14.57 -4.13 25.55
CA ILE A 364 -14.86 -4.86 24.32
C ILE A 364 -14.50 -4.02 23.09
N ILE A 365 -13.66 -4.58 22.22
CA ILE A 365 -13.34 -3.99 20.92
C ILE A 365 -13.93 -4.82 19.77
N PRO A 366 -14.56 -4.20 18.75
CA PRO A 366 -15.04 -4.94 17.59
C PRO A 366 -13.89 -5.56 16.80
N SER A 367 -14.07 -6.81 16.34
CA SER A 367 -13.05 -7.53 15.57
C SER A 367 -12.55 -6.76 14.35
N SER A 368 -13.41 -5.96 13.71
CA SER A 368 -13.02 -5.13 12.56
C SER A 368 -12.00 -4.04 12.90
N TRP A 369 -12.01 -3.52 14.13
CA TRP A 369 -11.08 -2.48 14.57
C TRP A 369 -9.70 -3.05 14.88
N GLY A 370 -9.64 -4.32 15.28
CA GLY A 370 -8.39 -5.07 15.45
C GLY A 370 -7.75 -5.53 14.13
N LYS A 371 -8.43 -5.39 12.99
CA LYS A 371 -7.84 -5.69 11.67
C LYS A 371 -6.88 -4.58 11.27
N THR A 372 -5.70 -4.96 10.79
CA THR A 372 -4.63 -4.05 10.33
C THR A 372 -4.16 -4.47 8.95
N PHE A 373 -3.68 -3.52 8.14
CA PHE A 373 -2.84 -3.87 7.00
C PHE A 373 -1.39 -3.90 7.42
N VAL A 374 -0.67 -4.98 7.10
CA VAL A 374 0.78 -5.04 7.28
C VAL A 374 1.45 -4.57 5.98
N VAL A 375 2.19 -3.47 6.08
CA VAL A 375 3.01 -2.94 4.98
C VAL A 375 4.48 -3.24 5.26
N LEU A 376 5.18 -3.80 4.30
CA LEU A 376 6.60 -4.15 4.42
C LEU A 376 7.47 -2.98 3.94
N ILE A 377 8.32 -2.45 4.82
CA ILE A 377 9.28 -1.38 4.49
C ILE A 377 10.70 -1.97 4.51
N PRO A 378 11.47 -1.88 3.41
CA PRO A 378 12.88 -2.32 3.40
C PRO A 378 13.72 -1.62 4.48
N LYS A 379 14.56 -2.38 5.20
CA LYS A 379 15.58 -1.89 6.14
C LYS A 379 16.90 -1.55 5.45
N VAL A 380 17.16 -2.21 4.32
CA VAL A 380 18.39 -2.14 3.54
C VAL A 380 18.05 -1.92 2.07
N ASP A 381 19.01 -1.46 1.28
CA ASP A 381 18.81 -1.12 -0.13
C ASP A 381 18.46 -2.33 -0.99
N HIS A 382 19.01 -3.51 -0.70
CA HIS A 382 18.74 -4.72 -1.47
C HIS A 382 18.21 -5.84 -0.57
N PRO A 383 16.94 -5.76 -0.14
CA PRO A 383 16.38 -6.74 0.76
C PRO A 383 16.28 -8.10 0.04
N GLN A 384 16.84 -9.14 0.66
CA GLN A 384 16.86 -10.49 0.12
C GLN A 384 16.08 -11.46 1.00
N LYS A 385 15.90 -11.17 2.29
CA LYS A 385 15.26 -12.06 3.28
C LYS A 385 14.11 -11.37 3.98
N VAL A 386 13.22 -12.14 4.61
CA VAL A 386 12.09 -11.60 5.41
C VAL A 386 12.55 -10.59 6.46
N THR A 387 13.68 -10.87 7.12
CA THR A 387 14.27 -10.03 8.19
C THR A 387 14.75 -8.66 7.71
N ASP A 388 14.96 -8.51 6.40
CA ASP A 388 15.39 -7.27 5.76
C ASP A 388 14.23 -6.27 5.61
N PHE A 389 13.02 -6.65 5.98
CA PHE A 389 11.84 -5.80 5.99
C PHE A 389 11.41 -5.47 7.43
N ARG A 390 10.88 -4.26 7.63
CA ARG A 390 10.10 -3.87 8.81
C ARG A 390 8.62 -4.02 8.48
N PRO A 391 7.85 -4.78 9.26
CA PRO A 391 6.41 -4.78 9.15
C PRO A 391 5.87 -3.50 9.81
N ILE A 392 5.00 -2.77 9.13
CA ILE A 392 4.29 -1.62 9.67
C ILE A 392 2.80 -1.91 9.64
N SER A 393 2.18 -1.94 10.82
CA SER A 393 0.75 -2.14 10.97
C SER A 393 -0.01 -0.82 10.77
N LEU A 394 -0.86 -0.78 9.74
CA LEU A 394 -1.79 0.31 9.50
C LEU A 394 -3.12 0.00 10.20
N CYS A 395 -3.25 0.49 11.43
CA CYS A 395 -4.48 0.35 12.22
C CYS A 395 -5.53 1.43 11.87
N ASN A 396 -6.80 1.09 12.06
CA ASN A 396 -7.92 2.03 11.95
C ASN A 396 -7.80 3.17 12.96
N VAL A 397 -8.33 4.35 12.62
CA VAL A 397 -8.23 5.55 13.47
C VAL A 397 -8.91 5.33 14.83
N CYS A 398 -10.09 4.69 14.87
CA CYS A 398 -10.78 4.40 16.13
C CYS A 398 -9.94 3.53 17.08
N TYR A 399 -9.23 2.52 16.55
CA TYR A 399 -8.28 1.72 17.34
C TYR A 399 -7.16 2.60 17.91
N LYS A 400 -6.53 3.41 17.04
CA LYS A 400 -5.47 4.33 17.44
C LYS A 400 -5.94 5.35 18.49
N LEU A 401 -7.21 5.75 18.45
CA LEU A 401 -7.80 6.70 19.39
C LEU A 401 -7.87 6.11 20.80
N ILE A 402 -8.35 4.87 20.92
CA ILE A 402 -8.34 4.11 22.17
C ILE A 402 -6.92 3.99 22.71
N SER A 403 -5.99 3.45 21.90
CA SER A 403 -4.61 3.23 22.33
C SER A 403 -3.91 4.52 22.72
N LYS A 404 -4.20 5.63 22.02
CA LYS A 404 -3.60 6.93 22.32
C LYS A 404 -4.14 7.54 23.61
N ILE A 405 -5.44 7.42 23.91
CA ILE A 405 -6.00 7.86 25.19
C ILE A 405 -5.35 7.10 26.34
N LEU A 406 -5.22 5.78 26.22
CA LEU A 406 -4.52 4.95 27.21
C LEU A 406 -3.05 5.39 27.37
N ALA A 407 -2.33 5.59 26.26
CA ALA A 407 -0.94 6.04 26.29
C ALA A 407 -0.79 7.43 26.91
N GLU A 408 -1.70 8.38 26.63
CA GLU A 408 -1.68 9.74 27.19
C GLU A 408 -1.90 9.72 28.71
N ARG A 409 -2.79 8.86 29.22
CA ARG A 409 -2.99 8.67 30.66
C ARG A 409 -1.78 8.00 31.32
N LEU A 410 -1.24 6.95 30.71
CA LEU A 410 -0.06 6.23 31.21
C LEU A 410 1.18 7.14 31.25
N LYS A 411 1.34 8.02 30.27
CA LYS A 411 2.46 8.96 30.16
C LYS A 411 2.59 9.87 31.39
N VAL A 412 1.49 10.27 32.02
CA VAL A 412 1.51 11.11 33.23
C VAL A 412 2.02 10.33 34.44
N ILE A 413 1.75 9.03 34.46
CA ILE A 413 2.05 8.14 35.58
C ILE A 413 3.47 7.57 35.51
N LEU A 414 3.94 7.20 34.31
CA LEU A 414 5.22 6.52 34.12
C LEU A 414 6.42 7.18 34.84
N PRO A 415 6.63 8.51 34.77
CA PRO A 415 7.76 9.15 35.45
C PRO A 415 7.79 8.99 36.98
N LYS A 416 6.64 8.66 37.61
CA LYS A 416 6.54 8.41 39.05
C LYS A 416 6.94 6.97 39.42
N LEU A 417 6.88 6.06 38.46
CA LEU A 417 7.13 4.63 38.66
C LEU A 417 8.52 4.20 38.20
N ILE A 418 9.16 4.97 37.33
CA ILE A 418 10.44 4.59 36.71
C ILE A 418 11.56 5.55 37.07
N GLY A 419 12.74 4.97 37.34
CA GLY A 419 13.95 5.74 37.66
C GLY A 419 14.38 6.68 36.53
N ILE A 420 15.16 7.71 36.88
CA ILE A 420 15.65 8.73 35.94
C ILE A 420 16.51 8.16 34.80
N GLU A 421 17.20 7.06 35.08
CA GLU A 421 18.07 6.34 34.13
C GLU A 421 17.32 5.79 32.90
N GLN A 422 15.99 5.62 32.99
CA GLN A 422 15.17 5.27 31.84
C GLN A 422 14.84 6.54 31.06
N SER A 423 15.54 6.81 29.95
CA SER A 423 15.33 8.01 29.13
C SER A 423 14.59 7.77 27.81
N GLY A 424 14.54 6.51 27.33
CA GLY A 424 13.91 6.17 26.06
C GLY A 424 12.39 6.45 26.04
N PHE A 425 11.91 7.12 24.98
CA PHE A 425 10.48 7.36 24.70
C PHE A 425 9.70 8.13 25.77
N LEU A 426 10.38 8.83 26.68
CA LEU A 426 9.77 9.67 27.71
C LEU A 426 9.97 11.15 27.38
N GLU A 427 8.91 11.94 27.52
CA GLU A 427 8.99 13.37 27.29
C GLU A 427 9.87 14.04 28.35
N GLY A 428 10.75 14.95 27.91
CA GLY A 428 11.65 15.69 28.79
C GLY A 428 12.90 14.92 29.25
N ARG A 429 13.11 13.68 28.79
CA ARG A 429 14.36 12.93 29.03
C ARG A 429 15.12 12.74 27.72
N SER A 430 16.44 12.82 27.77
CA SER A 430 17.31 12.73 26.60
C SER A 430 18.18 11.48 26.66
N THR A 431 18.31 10.78 25.54
CA THR A 431 19.29 9.67 25.42
C THR A 431 20.73 10.17 25.62
N PHE A 432 20.99 11.47 25.37
CA PHE A 432 22.30 12.06 25.63
C PHE A 432 22.68 12.03 27.12
N ASP A 433 21.72 12.14 28.03
CA ASP A 433 22.00 12.09 29.48
C ASP A 433 22.58 10.72 29.86
N ASN A 434 22.01 9.64 29.32
CA ASN A 434 22.52 8.27 29.51
C ASN A 434 23.91 8.08 28.88
N ILE A 435 24.18 8.70 27.72
CA ILE A 435 25.50 8.63 27.08
C ILE A 435 26.55 9.26 28.00
N ILE A 436 26.26 10.43 28.57
CA ILE A 436 27.14 11.12 29.50
C ILE A 436 27.35 10.27 30.76
N ALA A 437 26.28 9.73 31.35
CA ALA A 437 26.36 8.88 32.53
C ALA A 437 27.26 7.65 32.30
N VAL A 438 27.10 6.97 31.16
CA VAL A 438 27.95 5.83 30.79
C VAL A 438 29.40 6.27 30.58
N HIS A 439 29.64 7.44 29.99
CA HIS A 439 30.99 7.97 29.78
C HIS A 439 31.69 8.30 31.11
N GLU A 440 31.00 8.92 32.06
CA GLU A 440 31.50 9.19 33.41
C GLU A 440 31.77 7.90 34.18
N LEU A 441 30.87 6.90 34.08
CA LEU A 441 31.07 5.58 34.67
C LEU A 441 32.32 4.91 34.09
N ALA A 442 32.48 4.91 32.76
CA ALA A 442 33.65 4.35 32.08
C ALA A 442 34.95 5.07 32.46
N HIS A 443 34.93 6.41 32.54
CA HIS A 443 36.06 7.20 32.99
C HIS A 443 36.43 6.84 34.44
N SER A 444 35.45 6.78 35.35
CA SER A 444 35.71 6.43 36.74
C SER A 444 36.32 5.03 36.89
N LEU A 445 35.93 4.07 36.04
CA LEU A 445 36.48 2.71 36.01
C LEU A 445 37.97 2.68 35.65
N GLU A 446 38.40 3.58 34.76
CA GLU A 446 39.78 3.65 34.29
C GLU A 446 40.71 4.36 35.28
N PHE A 447 40.23 5.45 35.90
CA PHE A 447 41.09 6.36 36.66
C PHE A 447 40.96 6.24 38.18
N ASP A 448 39.83 5.81 38.72
CA ASP A 448 39.69 5.60 40.17
C ASP A 448 40.14 4.19 40.57
N LYS A 449 41.42 4.11 40.95
CA LYS A 449 42.09 2.89 41.45
C LYS A 449 41.87 2.63 42.94
N SER A 450 41.22 3.55 43.66
CA SER A 450 40.94 3.43 45.09
C SER A 450 39.63 2.66 45.36
N SER A 451 38.72 2.66 44.39
CA SER A 451 37.49 1.89 44.42
C SER A 451 37.72 0.38 44.27
N PRO A 452 36.81 -0.46 44.80
CA PRO A 452 36.85 -1.90 44.57
C PRO A 452 36.78 -2.25 43.06
N PRO A 453 37.17 -3.47 42.66
CA PRO A 453 37.03 -3.93 41.28
C PRO A 453 35.58 -3.80 40.78
N ARG A 454 35.41 -3.17 39.63
CA ARG A 454 34.11 -2.87 39.01
C ARG A 454 34.10 -3.37 37.55
N MET A 455 32.92 -3.69 37.03
CA MET A 455 32.73 -4.17 35.65
C MET A 455 31.55 -3.45 35.00
N LEU A 456 31.69 -3.09 33.72
CA LEU A 456 30.59 -2.58 32.90
C LEU A 456 29.99 -3.72 32.06
N VAL A 457 28.68 -3.92 32.15
CA VAL A 457 27.96 -4.95 31.39
C VAL A 457 27.00 -4.27 30.41
N LYS A 458 27.12 -4.63 29.12
CA LYS A 458 26.18 -4.22 28.08
C LYS A 458 25.32 -5.42 27.68
N VAL A 459 24.01 -5.30 27.85
CA VAL A 459 23.02 -6.29 27.42
C VAL A 459 22.21 -5.69 26.28
N ASP A 460 21.97 -6.48 25.23
CA ASP A 460 21.11 -6.11 24.11
C ASP A 460 20.00 -7.16 23.97
N ILE A 461 18.77 -6.71 23.72
CA ILE A 461 17.59 -7.57 23.64
C ILE A 461 17.14 -7.62 22.19
N ASP A 462 17.19 -8.81 21.59
CA ASP A 462 16.74 -8.98 20.21
C ASP A 462 15.22 -8.81 20.10
N LYS A 463 14.80 -7.92 19.20
CA LYS A 463 13.40 -7.67 18.83
C LYS A 463 12.45 -7.49 20.04
N ALA A 464 12.84 -6.66 21.01
CA ALA A 464 12.12 -6.51 22.29
C ALA A 464 10.59 -6.35 22.20
N PHE A 465 10.05 -5.68 21.18
CA PHE A 465 8.59 -5.55 21.00
C PHE A 465 7.91 -6.83 20.48
N ASP A 466 8.63 -7.62 19.69
CA ASP A 466 8.10 -8.86 19.12
C ASP A 466 8.29 -10.05 20.08
N THR A 467 9.25 -9.98 21.01
CA THR A 467 9.65 -11.08 21.90
C THR A 467 9.13 -10.95 23.33
N VAL A 468 8.49 -9.83 23.68
CA VAL A 468 7.91 -9.63 25.03
C VAL A 468 6.63 -10.44 25.21
N GLU A 469 6.58 -11.21 26.29
CA GLU A 469 5.43 -12.06 26.61
C GLU A 469 4.32 -11.26 27.29
N TRP A 470 3.07 -11.51 26.88
CA TRP A 470 1.90 -10.83 27.44
C TRP A 470 1.74 -11.09 28.94
N SER A 471 2.03 -12.31 29.40
CA SER A 471 1.97 -12.63 30.84
C SER A 471 2.92 -11.78 31.67
N THR A 472 4.11 -11.47 31.15
CA THR A 472 5.08 -10.58 31.82
C THR A 472 4.56 -9.16 31.92
N ILE A 473 3.96 -8.62 30.86
CA ILE A 473 3.36 -7.27 30.90
C ILE A 473 2.23 -7.23 31.93
N LEU A 474 1.31 -8.20 31.88
CA LEU A 474 0.15 -8.25 32.77
C LEU A 474 0.58 -8.45 34.24
N ALA A 475 1.52 -9.34 34.52
CA ALA A 475 2.06 -9.54 35.87
C ALA A 475 2.75 -8.28 36.40
N THR A 476 3.51 -7.58 35.55
CA THR A 476 4.18 -6.32 35.92
C THR A 476 3.18 -5.24 36.27
N LEU A 477 2.14 -5.03 35.44
CA LEU A 477 1.09 -4.06 35.73
C LEU A 477 0.34 -4.38 37.04
N ARG A 478 0.03 -5.66 37.29
CA ARG A 478 -0.57 -6.10 38.56
C ARG A 478 0.36 -5.82 39.74
N ARG A 479 1.65 -6.15 39.62
CA ARG A 479 2.65 -5.94 40.68
C ARG A 479 2.85 -4.45 40.99
N MET A 480 2.78 -3.59 39.98
CA MET A 480 2.79 -2.13 40.14
C MET A 480 1.46 -1.56 40.68
N GLY A 481 0.46 -2.39 40.89
CA GLY A 481 -0.83 -2.01 41.47
C GLY A 481 -1.76 -1.26 40.52
N PHE A 482 -1.63 -1.44 39.19
CA PHE A 482 -2.61 -0.93 38.23
C PHE A 482 -3.99 -1.57 38.48
N PRO A 483 -5.09 -0.81 38.35
CA PRO A 483 -6.44 -1.36 38.55
C PRO A 483 -6.76 -2.47 37.55
N ASP A 484 -7.52 -3.50 37.97
CA ASP A 484 -7.91 -4.60 37.07
C ASP A 484 -8.67 -4.09 35.83
N LYS A 485 -9.50 -3.06 35.98
CA LYS A 485 -10.22 -2.40 34.88
C LYS A 485 -9.27 -1.81 33.82
N TRP A 486 -8.06 -1.38 34.22
CA TRP A 486 -7.05 -0.89 33.29
C TRP A 486 -6.34 -2.05 32.56
N ILE A 487 -6.17 -3.17 33.25
CA ILE A 487 -5.47 -4.36 32.76
C ILE A 487 -6.37 -5.20 31.83
N SER A 488 -7.68 -5.19 32.06
CA SER A 488 -8.70 -6.01 31.37
C SER A 488 -8.94 -5.66 29.92
#